data_AF-A0A428QI94-F1
#
_entry.id   AF-A0A428QI94-F1
#
_cell.length_a   1.000
_cell.length_b   1.000
_cell.length_c   1.000
_cell.angle_alpha   90.00
_cell.angle_beta   90.00
_cell.angle_gamma   90.00
#
_symmetry.space_group_name_H-M   'P 1'
#
loop_
_entity.id
_entity.type
_entity.pdbx_description
1 polymer ?
#
loop_
_entity_poly.entity_id
_entity_poly.type
_entity_poly.pdbx_seq_one_letter_code
_entity_poly.pdbx_strand_id
1 'polypeptide(L)'
;MSLVHITALDMMSDTDTTQERAPTSLISKPSDLSAEEKYMGIDILQAWCKDHRGFSEPLDSGRAVAHEPTLPKQTDDDIFIEVGTYSKVLSDQETITDQETVAEQSARRAYLGLTINPSDGSITWSFKGEKGPIDPSLVHYDLYEDKASAYRACIANYDNSEIRRVETYNCEYLLTLARRRVAHFSTTGTQPIPHIRPEDKPTKMETIVLASVIVNENNMFMSTVAAGGWAIRRIEDDF
;
A
#
# COMPACT_ATOMS: atom_id res chain seq x y z
N MET A 1 15.42 -13.29 9.62
CA MET A 1 15.01 -14.52 8.92
C MET A 1 15.76 -14.56 7.60
N SER A 2 16.42 -15.68 7.29
CA SER A 2 17.10 -15.86 5.98
C SER A 2 16.02 -15.87 4.89
N LEU A 3 16.16 -15.03 3.85
CA LEU A 3 15.34 -15.13 2.65
C LEU A 3 15.45 -16.56 2.12
N VAL A 4 14.37 -17.33 2.17
CA VAL A 4 14.32 -18.62 1.48
C VAL A 4 14.27 -18.31 -0.01
N HIS A 5 15.44 -18.31 -0.65
CA HIS A 5 15.54 -18.23 -2.09
C HIS A 5 15.11 -19.57 -2.68
N ILE A 6 13.84 -19.72 -3.00
CA ILE A 6 13.36 -20.84 -3.82
C ILE A 6 13.97 -20.67 -5.20
N THR A 7 14.77 -21.64 -5.61
CA THR A 7 15.48 -21.63 -6.89
C THR A 7 14.69 -22.38 -7.96
N ALA A 8 15.06 -22.13 -9.22
CA ALA A 8 14.60 -22.94 -10.35
C ALA A 8 14.83 -24.44 -10.14
N LEU A 9 15.97 -24.79 -9.52
CA LEU A 9 16.35 -26.16 -9.25
C LEU A 9 15.41 -26.81 -8.21
N ASP A 10 15.04 -26.08 -7.17
CA ASP A 10 14.11 -26.56 -6.15
C ASP A 10 12.75 -26.92 -6.78
N MET A 11 12.24 -26.09 -7.69
CA MET A 11 10.96 -26.34 -8.36
C MET A 11 11.03 -27.50 -9.37
N MET A 12 12.13 -27.66 -10.10
CA MET A 12 12.28 -28.77 -11.06
C MET A 12 12.57 -30.11 -10.37
N SER A 13 13.10 -30.09 -9.14
CA SER A 13 13.33 -31.29 -8.34
C SER A 13 12.08 -31.74 -7.57
N ASP A 14 10.96 -31.04 -7.72
CA ASP A 14 9.70 -31.34 -7.04
C ASP A 14 9.11 -32.67 -7.54
N THR A 15 9.04 -33.64 -6.62
CA THR A 15 8.51 -34.97 -6.89
C THR A 15 6.99 -35.03 -6.85
N ASP A 16 6.30 -34.01 -6.31
CA ASP A 16 4.83 -33.93 -6.28
C ASP A 16 4.30 -33.42 -7.62
N THR A 17 4.54 -34.13 -8.71
CA THR A 17 4.20 -33.68 -10.07
C THR A 17 3.48 -34.76 -10.86
N THR A 18 2.71 -34.33 -11.87
CA THR A 18 2.17 -35.26 -12.87
C THR A 18 3.13 -35.37 -14.05
N GLN A 19 3.26 -36.58 -14.59
CA GLN A 19 4.04 -36.83 -15.80
C GLN A 19 3.23 -36.49 -17.05
N GLU A 20 1.95 -36.91 -17.07
CA GLU A 20 1.06 -36.69 -18.21
C GLU A 20 -0.32 -36.25 -17.75
N ARG A 21 -0.87 -35.26 -18.43
CA ARG A 21 -2.25 -34.81 -18.26
C ARG A 21 -2.87 -34.51 -19.61
N ALA A 22 -4.03 -35.12 -19.88
CA ALA A 22 -4.77 -34.87 -21.11
C ALA A 22 -5.31 -33.42 -21.13
N PRO A 23 -5.50 -32.82 -22.32
CA PRO A 23 -6.19 -31.54 -22.45
C PRO A 23 -7.56 -31.57 -21.75
N THR A 24 -7.97 -30.44 -21.19
CA THR A 24 -9.24 -30.23 -20.45
C THR A 24 -9.38 -31.00 -19.13
N SER A 25 -8.30 -31.64 -18.63
CA SER A 25 -8.32 -32.31 -17.33
C SER A 25 -8.38 -31.31 -16.18
N LEU A 26 -9.11 -31.65 -15.12
CA LEU A 26 -9.18 -30.84 -13.90
C LEU A 26 -7.81 -30.81 -13.19
N ILE A 27 -7.41 -29.63 -12.74
CA ILE A 27 -6.28 -29.41 -11.81
C ILE A 27 -6.89 -29.00 -10.48
N SER A 28 -6.74 -29.83 -9.46
CA SER A 28 -7.37 -29.65 -8.14
C SER A 28 -6.38 -29.70 -6.98
N LYS A 29 -5.19 -30.25 -7.20
CA LYS A 29 -4.11 -30.35 -6.22
C LYS A 29 -2.76 -30.05 -6.87
N PRO A 30 -1.74 -29.67 -6.07
CA PRO A 30 -0.40 -29.37 -6.60
C PRO A 30 0.22 -30.52 -7.42
N SER A 31 -0.06 -31.78 -7.06
CA SER A 31 0.38 -32.98 -7.81
C SER A 31 -0.10 -33.04 -9.25
N ASP A 32 -1.17 -32.32 -9.58
CA ASP A 32 -1.76 -32.36 -10.91
C ASP A 32 -0.98 -31.51 -11.91
N LEU A 33 0.03 -30.72 -11.47
CA LEU A 33 0.92 -29.91 -12.31
C LEU A 33 2.21 -30.66 -12.67
N SER A 34 2.73 -30.47 -13.88
CA SER A 34 4.04 -30.99 -14.26
C SER A 34 5.18 -30.17 -13.62
N ALA A 35 6.40 -30.71 -13.63
CA ALA A 35 7.58 -29.99 -13.14
C ALA A 35 7.82 -28.68 -13.91
N GLU A 36 7.62 -28.69 -15.22
CA GLU A 36 7.74 -27.51 -16.09
C GLU A 36 6.65 -26.48 -15.79
N GLU A 37 5.42 -26.91 -15.55
CA GLU A 37 4.30 -26.02 -15.17
C GLU A 37 4.54 -25.35 -13.81
N LYS A 38 5.09 -26.11 -12.84
CA LYS A 38 5.52 -25.56 -11.55
C LYS A 38 6.67 -24.57 -11.71
N TYR A 39 7.67 -24.92 -12.52
CA TYR A 39 8.78 -24.02 -12.85
C TYR A 39 8.30 -22.71 -13.48
N MET A 40 7.28 -22.76 -14.34
CA MET A 40 6.66 -21.57 -14.93
C MET A 40 5.95 -20.67 -13.90
N GLY A 41 5.79 -21.09 -12.63
CA GLY A 41 5.27 -20.26 -11.54
C GLY A 41 6.35 -19.42 -10.82
N ILE A 42 7.63 -19.62 -11.14
CA ILE A 42 8.73 -18.97 -10.41
C ILE A 42 8.73 -17.45 -10.55
N ASP A 43 8.26 -16.91 -11.68
CA ASP A 43 8.18 -15.47 -11.92
C ASP A 43 7.09 -14.81 -11.04
N ILE A 44 5.95 -15.49 -10.80
CA ILE A 44 4.93 -15.06 -9.85
C ILE A 44 5.51 -15.03 -8.43
N LEU A 45 6.26 -16.07 -8.06
CA LEU A 45 6.91 -16.13 -6.76
C LEU A 45 7.99 -15.06 -6.60
N GLN A 46 8.80 -14.83 -7.63
CA GLN A 46 9.81 -13.77 -7.64
C GLN A 46 9.17 -12.38 -7.57
N ALA A 47 8.09 -12.15 -8.31
CA ALA A 47 7.33 -10.90 -8.25
C ALA A 47 6.79 -10.66 -6.84
N TRP A 48 6.24 -11.70 -6.20
CA TRP A 48 5.84 -11.64 -4.79
C TRP A 48 7.02 -11.30 -3.89
N CYS A 49 8.10 -12.09 -3.92
CA CYS A 49 9.24 -11.90 -3.03
C CYS A 49 9.95 -10.56 -3.19
N LYS A 50 9.92 -9.96 -4.38
CA LYS A 50 10.52 -8.64 -4.63
C LYS A 50 9.77 -7.51 -3.92
N ASP A 51 8.44 -7.59 -3.92
CA ASP A 51 7.58 -6.46 -3.55
C ASP A 51 6.75 -6.69 -2.27
N HIS A 52 6.85 -7.87 -1.62
CA HIS A 52 6.11 -8.19 -0.38
C HIS A 52 6.95 -8.13 0.90
N ARG A 53 6.39 -7.56 1.97
CA ARG A 53 6.96 -7.62 3.33
C ARG A 53 6.47 -8.86 4.10
N GLY A 54 6.70 -10.05 3.55
CA GLY A 54 6.90 -11.25 4.36
C GLY A 54 5.73 -11.84 5.17
N PHE A 55 4.48 -11.74 4.72
CA PHE A 55 3.40 -12.60 5.24
C PHE A 55 2.82 -13.48 4.12
N SER A 56 2.76 -14.79 4.35
CA SER A 56 2.12 -15.76 3.46
C SER A 56 0.69 -16.00 3.93
N GLU A 57 -0.31 -15.46 3.23
CA GLU A 57 -1.68 -15.93 3.40
C GLU A 57 -1.94 -17.15 2.49
N PRO A 58 -2.80 -18.10 2.94
CA PRO A 58 -3.17 -19.25 2.12
C PRO A 58 -3.97 -18.84 0.87
N LEU A 59 -3.69 -19.48 -0.26
CA LEU A 59 -4.52 -19.36 -1.47
C LEU A 59 -5.94 -19.91 -1.20
N ASP A 60 -6.94 -19.03 -1.09
CA ASP A 60 -8.34 -19.45 -1.21
C ASP A 60 -8.69 -19.58 -2.71
N SER A 61 -8.96 -20.80 -3.18
CA SER A 61 -9.27 -21.12 -4.57
C SER A 61 -10.71 -20.80 -4.99
N GLY A 62 -11.55 -20.25 -4.10
CA GLY A 62 -12.99 -20.10 -4.32
C GLY A 62 -13.48 -18.91 -5.18
N ARG A 63 -12.64 -17.94 -5.54
CA ARG A 63 -13.07 -16.75 -6.32
C ARG A 63 -12.96 -16.96 -7.83
N ALA A 64 -14.07 -16.74 -8.53
CA ALA A 64 -14.18 -16.79 -9.99
C ALA A 64 -13.13 -15.91 -10.70
N VAL A 65 -12.65 -16.39 -11.85
CA VAL A 65 -11.52 -15.86 -12.67
C VAL A 65 -11.85 -14.53 -13.39
N ALA A 66 -12.87 -13.79 -12.99
CA ALA A 66 -13.57 -12.91 -13.93
C ALA A 66 -13.16 -11.43 -13.95
N HIS A 67 -12.30 -10.91 -13.07
CA HIS A 67 -11.91 -9.50 -13.14
C HIS A 67 -10.43 -9.28 -12.80
N GLU A 68 -9.72 -8.56 -13.68
CA GLU A 68 -8.43 -7.97 -13.34
C GLU A 68 -8.65 -6.99 -12.17
N PRO A 69 -7.98 -7.16 -11.01
CA PRO A 69 -8.22 -6.29 -9.88
C PRO A 69 -7.85 -4.85 -10.20
N THR A 70 -8.48 -3.92 -9.50
CA THR A 70 -8.16 -2.49 -9.58
C THR A 70 -7.55 -2.06 -8.26
N LEU A 71 -6.47 -1.30 -8.31
CA LEU A 71 -5.87 -0.74 -7.11
C LEU A 71 -6.90 0.16 -6.41
N PRO A 72 -7.27 -0.10 -5.15
CA PRO A 72 -8.26 0.70 -4.45
C PRO A 72 -7.79 2.15 -4.35
N LYS A 73 -8.72 3.10 -4.51
CA LYS A 73 -8.42 4.52 -4.26
C LYS A 73 -8.25 4.72 -2.75
N GLN A 74 -7.30 5.57 -2.38
CA GLN A 74 -7.18 6.02 -1.00
C GLN A 74 -8.44 6.81 -0.60
N THR A 75 -8.93 6.53 0.60
CA THR A 75 -10.08 7.18 1.22
C THR A 75 -9.61 8.19 2.26
N ASP A 76 -10.56 8.97 2.77
CA ASP A 76 -10.28 9.92 3.84
C ASP A 76 -9.73 9.26 5.11
N ASP A 77 -10.20 8.06 5.45
CA ASP A 77 -9.75 7.32 6.64
C ASP A 77 -8.33 6.77 6.46
N ASP A 78 -7.90 6.57 5.21
CA ASP A 78 -6.56 6.10 4.88
C ASP A 78 -5.51 7.20 5.06
N ILE A 79 -5.89 8.44 4.77
CA ILE A 79 -4.95 9.56 4.68
C ILE A 79 -5.11 10.58 5.79
N PHE A 80 -6.22 10.60 6.53
CA PHE A 80 -6.46 11.50 7.66
C PHE A 80 -6.57 10.75 8.99
N ILE A 81 -6.04 11.38 10.03
CA ILE A 81 -6.28 11.03 11.42
C ILE A 81 -6.93 12.22 12.14
N GLU A 82 -7.75 11.95 13.14
CA GLU A 82 -8.19 12.99 14.07
C GLU A 82 -7.03 13.39 14.97
N VAL A 83 -6.81 14.70 15.14
CA VAL A 83 -5.72 15.25 15.95
C VAL A 83 -6.19 16.03 17.18
N GLY A 84 -7.46 16.40 17.22
CA GLY A 84 -8.04 17.15 18.32
C GLY A 84 -9.09 18.10 17.80
N THR A 85 -8.99 19.37 18.19
CA THR A 85 -10.02 20.37 17.92
C THR A 85 -9.45 21.59 17.20
N TYR A 86 -10.28 22.46 16.64
CA TYR A 86 -9.81 23.74 16.09
C TYR A 86 -10.70 24.92 16.48
N SER A 87 -10.09 26.10 16.59
CA SER A 87 -10.79 27.36 16.85
C SER A 87 -11.26 28.01 15.54
N LYS A 88 -12.53 28.43 15.44
CA LYS A 88 -13.00 29.24 14.30
C LYS A 88 -12.51 30.68 14.49
N VAL A 89 -11.70 31.21 13.57
CA VAL A 89 -11.58 32.68 13.45
C VAL A 89 -12.91 33.15 12.89
N LEU A 90 -13.66 33.92 13.67
CA LEU A 90 -14.81 34.67 13.17
C LEU A 90 -14.25 35.70 12.18
N SER A 91 -14.25 35.40 10.89
CA SER A 91 -14.03 36.43 9.87
C SER A 91 -15.20 37.40 9.95
N ASP A 92 -14.90 38.68 10.17
CA ASP A 92 -15.85 39.79 10.32
C ASP A 92 -16.83 39.90 9.15
N GLN A 93 -17.92 39.11 9.14
CA GLN A 93 -19.14 39.35 8.32
C GLN A 93 -20.30 38.37 8.57
N GLU A 94 -20.35 37.65 9.69
CA GLU A 94 -21.60 37.01 10.12
C GLU A 94 -22.31 37.94 11.09
N THR A 95 -23.30 38.67 10.58
CA THR A 95 -24.23 39.49 11.35
C THR A 95 -24.80 38.63 12.48
N ILE A 96 -24.32 38.89 13.70
CA ILE A 96 -24.79 38.26 14.92
C ILE A 96 -26.24 38.69 15.10
N THR A 97 -27.19 37.83 14.73
CA THR A 97 -28.54 37.91 15.28
C THR A 97 -28.49 37.28 16.65
N ASP A 98 -28.66 38.14 17.65
CA ASP A 98 -28.66 37.85 19.07
C ASP A 98 -29.51 36.61 19.41
N GLN A 99 -28.87 35.45 19.62
CA GLN A 99 -29.32 34.34 20.49
C GLN A 99 -28.40 33.10 20.54
N GLU A 100 -27.19 33.09 19.98
CA GLU A 100 -26.19 32.03 20.24
C GLU A 100 -25.32 32.39 21.46
N THR A 101 -25.91 32.24 22.63
CA THR A 101 -25.25 32.28 23.93
C THR A 101 -24.19 31.18 24.04
N VAL A 102 -22.89 31.53 24.06
CA VAL A 102 -21.73 31.04 24.87
C VAL A 102 -21.48 29.52 25.00
N ALA A 103 -22.37 28.64 24.56
CA ALA A 103 -22.31 27.19 24.66
C ALA A 103 -21.93 26.51 23.32
N GLU A 104 -21.74 27.30 22.25
CA GLU A 104 -21.47 26.81 20.88
C GLU A 104 -20.06 27.17 20.36
N GLN A 105 -19.12 27.41 21.28
CA GLN A 105 -17.70 27.08 21.06
C GLN A 105 -17.49 25.55 21.19
N SER A 106 -18.40 24.76 20.61
CA SER A 106 -18.27 23.32 20.52
C SER A 106 -16.99 23.05 19.75
N ALA A 107 -15.96 22.58 20.45
CA ALA A 107 -14.65 22.32 19.89
C ALA A 107 -14.81 21.38 18.69
N ARG A 108 -14.68 21.94 17.48
CA ARG A 108 -14.95 21.19 16.23
C ARG A 108 -13.75 20.30 15.96
N ARG A 109 -14.00 19.08 15.48
CA ARG A 109 -12.94 18.09 15.26
C ARG A 109 -11.99 18.56 14.16
N ALA A 110 -10.70 18.43 14.42
CA ALA A 110 -9.61 18.71 13.51
C ALA A 110 -8.94 17.41 13.08
N TYR A 111 -8.63 17.32 11.80
CA TYR A 111 -8.00 16.17 11.20
C TYR A 111 -6.73 16.60 10.46
N LEU A 112 -5.66 15.83 10.66
CA LEU A 112 -4.39 15.95 9.96
C LEU A 112 -4.32 14.85 8.92
N GLY A 113 -3.99 15.20 7.69
CA GLY A 113 -3.79 14.23 6.63
C GLY A 113 -2.51 14.41 5.83
N LEU A 114 -2.11 13.32 5.20
CA LEU A 114 -0.88 13.20 4.45
C LEU A 114 -1.17 12.63 3.05
N THR A 115 -0.59 13.25 2.04
CA THR A 115 -0.56 12.72 0.68
C THR A 115 0.86 12.79 0.14
N ILE A 116 1.23 11.81 -0.70
CA ILE A 116 2.53 11.79 -1.38
C ILE A 116 2.30 12.19 -2.83
N ASN A 117 3.06 13.19 -3.30
CA ASN A 117 3.06 13.57 -4.69
C ASN A 117 3.80 12.50 -5.51
N PRO A 118 3.13 11.85 -6.48
CA PRO A 118 3.75 10.77 -7.25
C PRO A 118 4.87 11.24 -8.19
N SER A 119 4.98 12.54 -8.49
CA SER A 119 5.97 13.07 -9.44
C SER A 119 7.36 13.27 -8.83
N ASP A 120 7.43 13.69 -7.58
CA ASP A 120 8.67 14.07 -6.90
C ASP A 120 8.85 13.42 -5.51
N GLY A 121 7.88 12.60 -5.07
CA GLY A 121 7.90 11.98 -3.74
C GLY A 121 7.72 12.97 -2.60
N SER A 122 7.30 14.21 -2.87
CA SER A 122 7.09 15.19 -1.80
C SER A 122 5.85 14.87 -0.97
N ILE A 123 5.95 15.11 0.34
CA ILE A 123 4.83 14.96 1.26
C ILE A 123 4.06 16.28 1.33
N THR A 124 2.75 16.21 1.08
CA THR A 124 1.83 17.32 1.27
C THR A 124 0.96 17.05 2.50
N TRP A 125 1.06 17.94 3.48
CA TRP A 125 0.22 17.96 4.67
C TRP A 125 -1.06 18.74 4.40
N SER A 126 -2.18 18.22 4.88
CA SER A 126 -3.49 18.85 4.75
C SER A 126 -4.23 18.82 6.07
N PHE A 127 -5.02 19.85 6.32
CA PHE A 127 -5.84 19.97 7.52
C PHE A 127 -7.28 20.15 7.10
N LYS A 128 -8.17 19.36 7.71
CA LYS A 128 -9.61 19.50 7.52
C LYS A 128 -10.32 19.50 8.86
N GLY A 129 -11.39 20.28 8.93
CA GLY A 129 -12.43 20.14 9.93
C GLY A 129 -13.67 19.50 9.32
N GLU A 130 -14.73 19.40 10.11
CA GLU A 130 -16.02 18.81 9.69
C GLU A 130 -16.66 19.49 8.45
N LYS A 131 -16.34 20.77 8.21
CA LYS A 131 -16.94 21.59 7.14
C LYS A 131 -15.98 21.92 5.99
N GLY A 132 -14.77 21.36 5.98
CA GLY A 132 -13.78 21.60 4.93
C GLY A 132 -12.38 21.93 5.45
N PRO A 133 -11.51 22.48 4.60
CA PRO A 133 -10.13 22.82 4.96
C PRO A 133 -10.08 23.83 6.10
N ILE A 134 -9.08 23.70 6.97
CA ILE A 134 -8.85 24.61 8.10
C ILE A 134 -7.38 25.07 8.13
N ASP A 135 -7.15 26.25 8.71
CA ASP A 135 -5.80 26.77 8.92
C ASP A 135 -5.07 25.92 10.00
N PRO A 136 -3.87 25.39 9.70
CA PRO A 136 -3.06 24.64 10.66
C PRO A 136 -2.81 25.38 11.98
N SER A 137 -2.72 26.72 11.97
CA SER A 137 -2.43 27.51 13.17
C SER A 137 -3.58 27.53 14.18
N LEU A 138 -4.76 27.09 13.77
CA LEU A 138 -5.98 27.07 14.59
C LEU A 138 -6.23 25.70 15.25
N VAL A 139 -5.35 24.73 14.99
CA VAL A 139 -5.49 23.34 15.44
C VAL A 139 -4.87 23.16 16.82
N HIS A 140 -5.64 22.55 17.71
CA HIS A 140 -5.22 22.07 19.02
C HIS A 140 -5.04 20.55 18.95
N TYR A 141 -3.83 20.07 19.25
CA TYR A 141 -3.43 18.66 19.14
C TYR A 141 -3.80 17.85 20.39
N ASP A 142 -5.05 18.00 20.85
CA ASP A 142 -5.50 17.51 22.16
C ASP A 142 -5.47 15.98 22.31
N LEU A 143 -5.38 15.23 21.21
CA LEU A 143 -5.33 13.76 21.20
C LEU A 143 -3.91 13.19 21.26
N TYR A 144 -2.88 14.05 21.23
CA TYR A 144 -1.48 13.65 21.20
C TYR A 144 -0.67 14.42 22.25
N GLU A 145 0.50 13.89 22.61
CA GLU A 145 1.41 14.56 23.56
C GLU A 145 1.90 15.91 23.03
N ASP A 146 2.21 15.95 21.74
CA ASP A 146 2.67 17.13 21.03
C ASP A 146 2.33 17.04 19.54
N LYS A 147 2.57 18.15 18.83
CA LYS A 147 2.41 18.26 17.37
C LYS A 147 3.22 17.17 16.65
N ALA A 148 4.48 16.95 17.05
CA ALA A 148 5.35 15.95 16.41
C ALA A 148 4.77 14.52 16.49
N SER A 149 4.13 14.16 17.61
CA SER A 149 3.51 12.86 17.84
C SER A 149 2.26 12.68 16.98
N ALA A 150 1.47 13.73 16.76
CA ALA A 150 0.36 13.70 15.80
C ALA A 150 0.86 13.44 14.37
N TYR A 151 1.94 14.10 13.94
CA TYR A 151 2.54 13.89 12.61
C TYR A 151 3.09 12.46 12.46
N ARG A 152 3.77 11.92 13.48
CA ARG A 152 4.22 10.51 13.49
C ARG A 152 3.06 9.53 13.39
N ALA A 153 1.95 9.79 14.09
CA ALA A 153 0.75 8.97 14.02
C ALA A 153 0.10 9.04 12.63
N CYS A 154 0.06 10.22 12.01
CA CYS A 154 -0.45 10.40 10.64
C CYS A 154 0.38 9.61 9.62
N ILE A 155 1.71 9.66 9.71
CA ILE A 155 2.63 8.85 8.88
C ILE A 155 2.35 7.37 9.07
N ALA A 156 2.23 6.91 10.32
CA ALA A 156 1.95 5.51 10.60
C ALA A 156 0.59 5.07 10.05
N ASN A 157 -0.45 5.91 10.11
CA ASN A 157 -1.75 5.63 9.53
C ASN A 157 -1.65 5.46 8.00
N TYR A 158 -1.02 6.43 7.33
CA TYR A 158 -0.80 6.39 5.89
C TYR A 158 -0.01 5.13 5.48
N ASP A 159 1.13 4.87 6.12
CA ASP A 159 1.99 3.73 5.79
C ASP A 159 1.24 2.40 5.95
N ASN A 160 0.50 2.23 7.05
CA ASN A 160 -0.29 1.01 7.29
C ASN A 160 -1.40 0.85 6.26
N SER A 161 -2.09 1.93 5.90
CA SER A 161 -3.12 1.88 4.85
C SER A 161 -2.51 1.55 3.49
N GLU A 162 -1.39 2.20 3.13
CA GLU A 162 -0.73 2.01 1.84
C GLU A 162 -0.19 0.58 1.69
N ILE A 163 0.41 0.02 2.74
CA ILE A 163 0.82 -1.38 2.80
C ILE A 163 -0.40 -2.28 2.52
N ARG A 164 -1.49 -2.12 3.28
CA ARG A 164 -2.68 -2.97 3.10
C ARG A 164 -3.27 -2.84 1.70
N ARG A 165 -3.36 -1.62 1.19
CA ARG A 165 -3.96 -1.29 -0.12
C ARG A 165 -3.18 -1.93 -1.26
N VAL A 166 -1.86 -1.75 -1.27
CA VAL A 166 -0.97 -2.28 -2.32
C VAL A 166 -0.79 -3.79 -2.18
N GLU A 167 -0.62 -4.32 -0.97
CA GLU A 167 -0.48 -5.77 -0.75
C GLU A 167 -1.75 -6.52 -1.15
N THR A 168 -2.93 -6.01 -0.80
CA THR A 168 -4.22 -6.59 -1.23
C THR A 168 -4.32 -6.65 -2.75
N TYR A 169 -4.01 -5.54 -3.42
CA TYR A 169 -4.02 -5.46 -4.88
C TYR A 169 -3.03 -6.44 -5.52
N ASN A 170 -1.75 -6.39 -5.10
CA ASN A 170 -0.68 -7.23 -5.65
C ASN A 170 -0.98 -8.72 -5.42
N CYS A 171 -1.54 -9.08 -4.27
CA CYS A 171 -1.97 -10.44 -3.96
C CYS A 171 -3.08 -10.89 -4.92
N GLU A 172 -4.18 -10.14 -5.02
CA GLU A 172 -5.28 -10.48 -5.93
C GLU A 172 -4.83 -10.54 -7.39
N TYR A 173 -3.91 -9.66 -7.81
CA TYR A 173 -3.36 -9.64 -9.16
C TYR A 173 -2.58 -10.92 -9.45
N LEU A 174 -1.60 -11.26 -8.62
CA LEU A 174 -0.78 -12.46 -8.79
C LEU A 174 -1.61 -13.75 -8.70
N LEU A 175 -2.59 -13.80 -7.80
CA LEU A 175 -3.56 -14.90 -7.71
C LEU A 175 -4.35 -15.06 -9.01
N THR A 176 -4.77 -13.96 -9.61
CA THR A 176 -5.51 -13.97 -10.88
C THR A 176 -4.64 -14.50 -12.02
N LEU A 177 -3.37 -14.08 -12.09
CA LEU A 177 -2.41 -14.61 -13.06
C LEU A 177 -2.18 -16.11 -12.85
N ALA A 178 -1.97 -16.56 -11.62
CA ALA A 178 -1.77 -17.97 -11.28
C ALA A 178 -2.97 -18.82 -11.72
N ARG A 179 -4.20 -18.39 -11.41
CA ARG A 179 -5.43 -19.09 -11.82
C ARG A 179 -5.59 -19.17 -13.34
N ARG A 180 -5.27 -18.08 -14.06
CA ARG A 180 -5.32 -18.07 -15.54
C ARG A 180 -4.32 -19.03 -16.15
N ARG A 181 -3.11 -19.10 -15.60
CA ARG A 181 -2.08 -20.06 -16.02
C ARG A 181 -2.51 -21.50 -15.78
N VAL A 182 -3.04 -21.80 -14.59
CA VAL A 182 -3.58 -23.14 -14.28
C VAL A 182 -4.73 -23.51 -15.22
N ALA A 183 -5.65 -22.58 -15.51
CA ALA A 183 -6.72 -22.81 -16.48
C ALA A 183 -6.15 -23.08 -17.89
N HIS A 184 -5.11 -22.35 -18.30
CA HIS A 184 -4.43 -22.56 -19.57
C HIS A 184 -3.75 -23.94 -19.64
N PHE A 185 -3.05 -24.35 -18.58
CA PHE A 185 -2.43 -25.66 -18.45
C PHE A 185 -3.48 -26.78 -18.48
N SER A 186 -4.60 -26.60 -17.79
CA SER A 186 -5.73 -27.52 -17.84
C SER A 186 -6.24 -27.69 -19.27
N THR A 187 -6.51 -26.59 -19.99
CA THR A 187 -7.02 -26.64 -21.37
C THR A 187 -6.05 -27.28 -22.36
N THR A 188 -4.74 -27.11 -22.16
CA THR A 188 -3.71 -27.54 -23.11
C THR A 188 -3.19 -28.97 -22.84
N GLY A 189 -3.20 -29.40 -21.57
CA GLY A 189 -2.52 -30.63 -21.15
C GLY A 189 -0.99 -30.48 -21.14
N THR A 190 -0.27 -31.58 -20.91
CA THR A 190 1.20 -31.57 -20.74
C THR A 190 1.98 -31.99 -21.98
N GLN A 191 1.30 -32.39 -23.06
CA GLN A 191 1.96 -32.80 -24.31
C GLN A 191 2.72 -31.64 -24.99
N PRO A 192 2.15 -30.41 -25.07
CA PRO A 192 2.89 -29.25 -25.53
C PRO A 192 3.82 -28.71 -24.45
N ILE A 193 4.93 -28.07 -24.85
CA ILE A 193 5.78 -27.33 -23.92
C ILE A 193 4.93 -26.22 -23.27
N PRO A 194 4.85 -26.17 -21.93
CA PRO A 194 4.07 -25.14 -21.26
C PRO A 194 4.66 -23.77 -21.54
N HIS A 195 3.78 -22.79 -21.78
CA HIS A 195 4.17 -21.42 -22.03
C HIS A 195 3.22 -20.46 -21.31
N ILE A 196 3.79 -19.35 -20.85
CA ILE A 196 3.04 -18.25 -20.23
C ILE A 196 2.68 -17.23 -21.31
N ARG A 197 1.39 -16.94 -21.42
CA ARG A 197 0.90 -15.91 -22.34
C ARG A 197 1.39 -14.53 -21.89
N PRO A 198 1.69 -13.60 -22.82
CA PRO A 198 2.19 -12.27 -22.46
C PRO A 198 1.34 -11.54 -21.41
N GLU A 199 0.02 -11.67 -21.52
CA GLU A 199 -0.96 -11.07 -20.61
C GLU A 199 -1.04 -11.73 -19.22
N ASP A 200 -0.48 -12.94 -19.07
CA ASP A 200 -0.41 -13.68 -17.80
C ASP A 200 0.91 -13.44 -17.06
N LYS A 201 1.77 -12.52 -17.55
CA LYS A 201 3.03 -12.14 -16.91
C LYS A 201 2.84 -11.03 -15.85
N PRO A 202 3.57 -11.06 -14.73
CA PRO A 202 3.43 -10.09 -13.63
C PRO A 202 4.05 -8.74 -14.00
N THR A 203 3.33 -7.95 -14.79
CA THR A 203 3.82 -6.67 -15.36
C THR A 203 3.19 -5.44 -14.74
N LYS A 204 2.10 -5.61 -13.98
CA LYS A 204 1.32 -4.52 -13.36
C LYS A 204 1.41 -4.53 -11.83
N MET A 205 2.55 -4.96 -11.29
CA MET A 205 2.80 -4.90 -9.85
C MET A 205 2.93 -3.44 -9.41
N GLU A 206 2.28 -3.11 -8.30
CA GLU A 206 2.37 -1.78 -7.69
C GLU A 206 3.47 -1.74 -6.63
N THR A 207 4.18 -0.62 -6.55
CA THR A 207 5.25 -0.42 -5.58
C THR A 207 4.71 0.25 -4.33
N ILE A 208 5.07 -0.27 -3.15
CA ILE A 208 4.73 0.36 -1.88
C ILE A 208 5.62 1.60 -1.67
N VAL A 209 5.00 2.76 -1.52
CA VAL A 209 5.69 4.03 -1.23
C VAL A 209 5.32 4.47 0.18
N LEU A 210 6.29 4.49 1.09
CA LEU A 210 6.07 4.81 2.50
C LEU A 210 6.50 6.25 2.82
N ALA A 211 5.63 6.98 3.51
CA ALA A 211 5.94 8.31 4.01
C ALA A 211 7.09 8.27 5.02
N SER A 212 7.17 7.24 5.87
CA SER A 212 8.28 7.10 6.83
C SER A 212 9.65 7.00 6.15
N VAL A 213 9.73 6.34 4.99
CA VAL A 213 10.99 6.21 4.24
C VAL A 213 11.41 7.57 3.69
N ILE A 214 10.48 8.29 3.07
CA ILE A 214 10.72 9.62 2.50
C ILE A 214 11.16 10.62 3.58
N VAL A 215 10.49 10.63 4.74
CA VAL A 215 10.87 11.50 5.87
C VAL A 215 12.28 11.18 6.37
N ASN A 216 12.61 9.89 6.51
CA ASN A 216 13.93 9.48 6.98
C ASN A 216 15.05 9.82 5.98
N GLU A 217 14.80 9.62 4.68
CA GLU A 217 15.74 10.01 3.63
C GLU A 217 16.01 11.52 3.68
N ASN A 218 14.96 12.34 3.73
CA ASN A 218 15.08 13.79 3.83
C ASN A 218 15.87 14.23 5.07
N ASN A 219 15.59 13.62 6.23
CA ASN A 219 16.33 13.90 7.46
C ASN A 219 17.82 13.49 7.36
N MET A 220 18.12 12.37 6.71
CA MET A 220 19.49 11.89 6.50
C MET A 220 20.28 12.79 5.54
N PHE A 221 19.66 13.27 4.47
CA PHE A 221 20.25 14.26 3.57
C PHE A 221 20.55 15.57 4.31
N MET A 222 19.63 16.07 5.13
CA MET A 222 19.82 17.30 5.90
C MET A 222 20.94 17.18 6.96
N SER A 223 21.04 16.04 7.64
CA SER A 223 22.12 15.76 8.59
C SER A 223 23.50 15.72 7.92
N THR A 224 23.57 15.13 6.72
CA THR A 224 24.81 15.03 5.92
C THR A 224 25.26 16.40 5.40
N VAL A 225 24.31 17.25 4.98
CA VAL A 225 24.59 18.63 4.54
C VAL A 225 25.02 19.52 5.71
N ALA A 226 24.41 19.34 6.89
CA ALA A 226 24.82 20.05 8.11
C ALA A 226 26.26 19.70 8.55
N ALA A 227 26.69 18.45 8.37
CA ALA A 227 28.07 18.03 8.62
C ALA A 227 29.09 18.51 7.56
N GLY A 228 28.61 18.95 6.38
CA GLY A 228 29.42 19.36 5.22
C GLY A 228 29.69 20.85 5.08
N GLY A 229 29.31 21.69 6.04
CA GLY A 229 29.74 23.10 6.07
C GLY A 229 29.12 24.01 5.00
N TRP A 230 27.87 23.77 4.59
CA TRP A 230 27.06 24.75 3.87
C TRP A 230 25.73 24.92 4.60
N ALA A 231 25.61 26.03 5.34
CA ALA A 231 24.42 26.37 6.09
C ALA A 231 23.25 26.65 5.13
N ILE A 232 22.40 25.65 4.92
CA ILE A 232 21.04 25.82 4.39
C ILE A 232 20.11 25.84 5.60
N ARG A 233 19.25 26.87 5.64
CA ARG A 233 18.40 27.23 6.78
C ARG A 233 17.55 26.05 7.27
N ARG A 234 17.50 25.96 8.59
CA ARG A 234 16.70 25.08 9.47
C ARG A 234 15.33 24.68 8.92
N ILE A 235 15.05 23.38 9.01
CA ILE A 235 13.72 22.84 9.32
C ILE A 235 13.70 22.55 10.83
N GLU A 236 13.86 23.59 11.66
CA GLU A 236 13.81 23.47 13.13
C GLU A 236 12.86 24.50 13.76
N ASP A 237 12.17 25.32 12.98
CA ASP A 237 11.24 26.29 13.57
C ASP A 237 9.81 25.73 13.73
N ASP A 238 9.58 24.41 13.54
CA ASP A 238 8.22 23.87 13.66
C ASP A 238 8.07 22.34 13.89
N PHE A 239 9.03 21.71 14.58
CA PHE A 239 8.89 20.34 15.14
C PHE A 239 8.96 20.34 16.66
#